data_AF-A0A0S8AK98-F1
#
_entry.id   AF-A0A0S8AK98-F1
#
_cell.length_a   1.000
_cell.length_b   1.000
_cell.length_c   1.000
_cell.angle_alpha   90.00
_cell.angle_beta   90.00
_cell.angle_gamma   90.00
#
_symmetry.space_group_name_H-M   'P 1'
#
loop_
_entity.id
_entity.type
_entity.pdbx_description
1 polymer ?
#
loop_
_entity_poly.entity_id
_entity_poly.type
_entity_poly.pdbx_seq_one_letter_code
_entity_poly.pdbx_strand_id
1 'polypeptide(L)'
;MLNIALHYPIHTLEGKELVPAGVTLTEDVVREVIGSNTGTPAKSMALMQFGSVKSDIAQFFASPPYKAIFGSNKDAGDVPDDSADVLNVMEQVTLPVPVLETMAYFRGYDFHTYRHMLMIFALSTLLAKILVPDHQRRVEHSTAGPSHDLGKVCVPLDILMKQSPLTLEERNILFQHSIAGYVLLCYYTKDLENFSAKVARDHHERRDGSGYMRGVKLKDPMVEIVAVCDIYDALISPRPYRPASFDNRTALEEVTSMAQRGQISWEVVQALISVNRMDKPDFQSSRLSLEKRGTPPQDNAYGKTAED
;
A
#
# COMPACT_ATOMS: atom_id res chain seq x y z
N MET A 1 -6.87 -21.47 1.98
CA MET A 1 -6.15 -21.67 3.26
C MET A 1 -4.70 -21.26 3.05
N LEU A 2 -4.06 -20.67 4.05
CA LEU A 2 -2.66 -20.25 3.98
C LEU A 2 -1.75 -21.49 3.95
N ASN A 3 -0.90 -21.61 2.94
CA ASN A 3 0.05 -22.70 2.77
C ASN A 3 1.21 -22.24 1.87
N ILE A 4 2.19 -21.55 2.46
CA ILE A 4 3.29 -20.90 1.72
C ILE A 4 4.62 -21.35 2.32
N ALA A 5 5.50 -21.91 1.50
CA ALA A 5 6.87 -22.19 1.94
C ALA A 5 7.65 -20.88 2.07
N LEU A 6 8.17 -20.60 3.26
CA LEU A 6 9.04 -19.44 3.47
C LEU A 6 10.46 -19.80 3.07
N HIS A 7 11.04 -18.99 2.20
CA HIS A 7 12.46 -19.14 1.81
C HIS A 7 13.37 -18.32 2.73
N TYR A 8 12.81 -17.29 3.36
CA TYR A 8 13.53 -16.36 4.22
C TYR A 8 12.85 -16.26 5.60
N PRO A 9 13.60 -15.98 6.68
CA PRO A 9 13.00 -15.87 8.01
C PRO A 9 12.18 -14.58 8.15
N ILE A 10 11.15 -14.61 9.00
CA ILE A 10 10.38 -13.43 9.39
C ILE A 10 10.87 -12.99 10.77
N HIS A 11 11.28 -11.74 10.91
CA HIS A 11 11.80 -11.17 12.15
C HIS A 11 11.17 -9.82 12.47
N THR A 12 11.12 -9.46 13.76
CA THR A 12 10.76 -8.10 14.20
C THR A 12 11.88 -7.13 13.87
N LEU A 13 11.59 -5.82 13.92
CA LEU A 13 12.58 -4.76 13.72
C LEU A 13 13.83 -4.92 14.62
N GLU A 14 13.66 -5.42 15.85
CA GLU A 14 14.72 -5.65 16.83
C GLU A 14 15.53 -6.94 16.57
N GLY A 15 15.21 -7.67 15.49
CA GLY A 15 15.88 -8.91 15.11
C GLY A 15 15.35 -10.17 15.81
N LYS A 16 14.21 -10.12 16.50
CA LYS A 16 13.58 -11.33 17.04
C LYS A 16 12.99 -12.14 15.88
N GLU A 17 13.54 -13.32 15.62
CA GLU A 17 12.95 -14.27 14.67
C GLU A 17 11.59 -14.76 15.20
N LEU A 18 10.56 -14.64 14.35
CA LEU A 18 9.20 -15.12 14.61
C LEU A 18 8.93 -16.44 13.88
N VAL A 19 9.39 -16.54 12.63
CA VAL A 19 9.25 -17.75 11.82
C VAL A 19 10.56 -18.02 11.09
N PRO A 20 11.20 -19.19 11.31
CA PRO A 20 12.42 -19.56 10.61
C PRO A 20 12.21 -19.75 9.10
N ALA A 21 13.28 -19.61 8.32
CA ALA A 21 13.29 -20.03 6.92
C ALA A 21 13.04 -21.54 6.78
N GLY A 22 12.42 -21.94 5.67
CA GLY A 22 12.06 -23.34 5.38
C GLY A 22 10.75 -23.81 6.03
N VAL A 23 10.14 -23.02 6.90
CA VAL A 23 8.84 -23.32 7.48
C VAL A 23 7.73 -23.07 6.46
N THR A 24 6.81 -24.02 6.34
CA THR A 24 5.55 -23.82 5.62
C THR A 24 4.58 -23.05 6.51
N LEU A 25 4.30 -21.80 6.13
CA LEU A 25 3.38 -20.95 6.88
C LEU A 25 1.93 -21.41 6.69
N THR A 26 1.30 -21.75 7.81
CA THR A 26 -0.13 -22.05 7.94
C THR A 26 -0.76 -21.12 8.97
N GLU A 27 -2.10 -21.11 9.08
CA GLU A 27 -2.78 -20.35 10.15
C GLU A 27 -2.37 -20.83 11.55
N ASP A 28 -2.10 -22.12 11.74
CA ASP A 28 -1.65 -22.67 13.02
C ASP A 28 -0.27 -22.13 13.42
N VAL A 29 0.67 -22.05 12.47
CA VAL A 29 1.98 -21.42 12.70
C VAL A 29 1.80 -19.96 13.13
N VAL A 30 0.89 -19.21 12.50
CA VAL A 30 0.64 -17.81 12.91
C VAL A 30 0.00 -17.73 14.29
N ARG A 31 -0.89 -18.67 14.65
CA ARG A 31 -1.45 -18.77 16.02
C ARG A 31 -0.37 -19.07 17.06
N GLU A 32 0.59 -19.93 16.75
CA GLU A 32 1.76 -20.19 17.60
C GLU A 32 2.62 -18.94 17.78
N VAL A 33 2.89 -18.21 16.69
CA VAL A 33 3.60 -16.91 16.75
C VAL A 33 2.86 -15.91 17.65
N ILE A 34 1.55 -15.76 17.48
CA ILE A 34 0.72 -14.91 18.36
C ILE A 34 0.83 -15.37 19.82
N GLY A 35 0.72 -16.68 20.07
CA GLY A 35 0.80 -17.29 21.41
C GLY A 35 2.17 -17.10 22.08
N SER A 36 3.24 -17.03 21.29
CA SER A 36 4.59 -16.73 21.80
C SER A 36 4.73 -15.30 22.32
N ASN A 37 3.81 -14.39 21.94
CA ASN A 37 3.78 -13.02 22.45
C ASN A 37 3.07 -12.98 23.82
N THR A 38 3.75 -13.41 24.88
CA THR A 38 3.20 -13.45 26.25
C THR A 38 3.18 -12.09 26.96
N GLY A 39 3.75 -11.04 26.36
CA GLY A 39 3.75 -9.68 26.90
C GLY A 39 2.37 -9.04 26.95
N THR A 40 2.26 -7.80 27.45
CA THR A 40 1.01 -7.03 27.27
C THR A 40 0.82 -6.66 25.79
N PRO A 41 -0.42 -6.50 25.29
CA PRO A 41 -0.65 -5.98 23.95
C PRO A 41 0.11 -4.67 23.74
N ALA A 42 0.68 -4.50 22.55
CA ALA A 42 1.41 -3.28 22.23
C ALA A 42 0.49 -2.06 22.42
N LYS A 43 1.01 -1.04 23.12
CA LYS A 43 0.31 0.24 23.20
C LYS A 43 0.10 0.77 21.79
N SER A 44 -1.04 1.39 21.55
CA SER A 44 -1.34 2.06 20.27
C SER A 44 -1.25 3.57 20.44
N MET A 45 -0.78 4.25 19.40
CA MET A 45 -0.67 5.71 19.35
C MET A 45 -1.22 6.23 18.01
N ALA A 46 -1.70 7.48 18.01
CA ALA A 46 -2.19 8.12 16.80
C ALA A 46 -1.05 8.32 15.79
N LEU A 47 -1.19 7.77 14.58
CA LEU A 47 -0.16 7.83 13.54
C LEU A 47 0.19 9.28 13.17
N MET A 48 -0.81 10.14 13.04
CA MET A 48 -0.64 11.55 12.71
C MET A 48 0.10 12.37 13.79
N GLN A 49 0.22 11.83 15.01
CA GLN A 49 0.94 12.47 16.11
C GLN A 49 2.35 11.89 16.30
N PHE A 50 2.75 10.91 15.49
CA PHE A 50 4.03 10.24 15.63
C PHE A 50 5.10 10.91 14.78
N GLY A 51 6.15 11.45 15.44
CA GLY A 51 7.27 12.10 14.76
C GLY A 51 6.84 13.24 13.84
N SER A 52 7.32 13.23 12.59
CA SER A 52 7.00 14.22 11.55
C SER A 52 5.91 13.76 10.59
N VAL A 53 5.18 12.68 10.86
CA VAL A 53 4.22 12.08 9.91
C VAL A 53 3.24 13.12 9.36
N LYS A 54 2.60 13.92 10.22
CA LYS A 54 1.64 14.95 9.79
C LYS A 54 2.27 16.02 8.90
N SER A 55 3.47 16.49 9.23
CA SER A 55 4.17 17.50 8.39
C SER A 55 4.63 16.91 7.06
N ASP A 56 5.10 15.65 7.07
CA ASP A 56 5.59 14.97 5.88
C ASP A 56 4.42 14.73 4.89
N ILE A 57 3.25 14.29 5.37
CA ILE A 57 2.03 14.17 4.55
C ILE A 57 1.61 15.51 3.95
N ALA A 58 1.58 16.58 4.76
CA ALA A 58 1.23 17.91 4.28
C ALA A 58 2.19 18.39 3.17
N GLN A 59 3.50 18.10 3.31
CA GLN A 59 4.49 18.41 2.28
C GLN A 59 4.25 17.61 1.00
N PHE A 60 3.93 16.31 1.10
CA PHE A 60 3.63 15.48 -0.06
C PHE A 60 2.38 15.96 -0.79
N PHE A 61 1.30 16.29 -0.06
CA PHE A 61 0.07 16.85 -0.64
C PHE A 61 0.31 18.16 -1.38
N ALA A 62 1.23 19.00 -0.89
CA ALA A 62 1.57 20.26 -1.54
C ALA A 62 2.46 20.11 -2.79
N SER A 63 2.97 18.90 -3.07
CA SER A 63 3.97 18.63 -4.10
C SER A 63 3.42 17.74 -5.23
N PRO A 64 3.83 17.94 -6.50
CA PRO A 64 3.56 16.98 -7.54
C PRO A 64 4.12 15.58 -7.20
N PRO A 65 3.47 14.49 -7.63
CA PRO A 65 2.20 14.45 -8.37
C PRO A 65 0.94 14.63 -7.49
N TYR A 66 1.04 14.47 -6.16
CA TYR A 66 -0.11 14.40 -5.24
C TYR A 66 -0.90 15.71 -5.13
N LYS A 67 -0.28 16.85 -5.42
CA LYS A 67 -0.96 18.14 -5.52
C LYS A 67 -2.16 18.13 -6.49
N ALA A 68 -2.15 17.28 -7.51
CA ALA A 68 -3.29 17.15 -8.41
C ALA A 68 -4.54 16.55 -7.73
N ILE A 69 -4.35 15.75 -6.68
CA ILE A 69 -5.42 15.04 -5.96
C ILE A 69 -5.79 15.78 -4.66
N PHE A 70 -4.77 16.15 -3.88
CA PHE A 70 -4.90 16.74 -2.54
C PHE A 70 -4.58 18.24 -2.48
N GLY A 71 -4.30 18.88 -3.62
CA GLY A 71 -4.09 20.32 -3.66
C GLY A 71 -5.41 21.05 -3.50
N SER A 72 -5.43 22.08 -2.65
CA SER A 72 -6.58 22.98 -2.53
C SER A 72 -6.77 23.73 -3.85
N ASN A 73 -7.88 23.46 -4.55
CA ASN A 73 -8.24 24.16 -5.78
C ASN A 73 -8.94 25.48 -5.41
N LYS A 74 -8.20 26.42 -4.81
CA LYS A 74 -8.78 27.70 -4.32
C LYS A 74 -9.45 28.53 -5.41
N ASP A 75 -9.16 28.25 -6.68
CA ASP A 75 -9.74 28.94 -7.84
C ASP A 75 -10.99 28.23 -8.41
N ALA A 76 -11.42 27.08 -7.86
CA ALA A 76 -12.49 26.25 -8.43
C ALA A 76 -13.89 26.45 -7.82
N GLY A 77 -14.11 27.50 -7.01
CA GLY A 77 -15.39 27.73 -6.32
C GLY A 77 -15.63 26.77 -5.14
N ASP A 78 -16.87 26.69 -4.64
CA ASP A 78 -17.33 25.95 -3.44
C ASP A 78 -17.20 24.40 -3.53
N VAL A 79 -16.14 23.88 -4.15
CA VAL A 79 -15.83 22.44 -4.13
C VAL A 79 -15.30 22.09 -2.73
N PRO A 80 -15.90 21.12 -2.02
CA PRO A 80 -15.41 20.66 -0.71
C PRO A 80 -13.92 20.30 -0.76
N ASP A 81 -13.16 20.73 0.26
CA ASP A 81 -11.76 20.34 0.39
C ASP A 81 -11.68 18.89 0.89
N ASP A 82 -11.76 17.93 -0.03
CA ASP A 82 -11.61 16.49 0.25
C ASP A 82 -10.36 16.20 1.08
N SER A 83 -9.32 17.03 1.00
CA SER A 83 -8.06 16.89 1.73
C SER A 83 -8.24 17.10 3.23
N ALA A 84 -8.97 18.13 3.65
CA ALA A 84 -9.27 18.37 5.07
C ALA A 84 -10.07 17.20 5.66
N ASP A 85 -10.99 16.70 4.86
CA ASP A 85 -11.91 15.62 5.20
C ASP A 85 -11.22 14.25 5.27
N VAL A 86 -10.19 14.04 4.45
CA VAL A 86 -9.28 12.89 4.53
C VAL A 86 -8.39 13.00 5.76
N LEU A 87 -7.80 14.17 6.02
CA LEU A 87 -6.97 14.40 7.20
C LEU A 87 -7.73 14.13 8.50
N ASN A 88 -9.00 14.54 8.61
CA ASN A 88 -9.85 14.27 9.78
C ASN A 88 -10.05 12.77 10.04
N VAL A 89 -10.14 11.94 8.99
CA VAL A 89 -10.22 10.48 9.15
C VAL A 89 -8.85 9.92 9.54
N MET A 90 -7.79 10.41 8.91
CA MET A 90 -6.42 9.96 9.18
C MET A 90 -5.98 10.25 10.62
N GLU A 91 -6.42 11.37 11.19
CA GLU A 91 -6.11 11.75 12.58
C GLU A 91 -6.72 10.79 13.62
N GLN A 92 -7.74 10.02 13.25
CA GLN A 92 -8.36 9.01 14.13
C GLN A 92 -7.63 7.66 14.09
N VAL A 93 -6.69 7.46 13.16
CA VAL A 93 -6.00 6.18 13.00
C VAL A 93 -4.90 6.01 14.04
N THR A 94 -5.02 4.95 14.84
CA THR A 94 -3.99 4.51 15.77
C THR A 94 -3.34 3.22 15.29
N LEU A 95 -2.03 3.09 15.49
CA LEU A 95 -1.27 1.87 15.19
C LEU A 95 -0.50 1.40 16.43
N PRO A 96 -0.20 0.10 16.55
CA PRO A 96 0.72 -0.40 17.56
C PRO A 96 2.08 0.30 17.48
N VAL A 97 2.68 0.63 18.63
CA VAL A 97 3.99 1.31 18.69
C VAL A 97 5.08 0.64 17.84
N PRO A 98 5.25 -0.71 17.83
CA PRO A 98 6.24 -1.36 16.97
C PRO A 98 6.03 -1.12 15.47
N VAL A 99 4.78 -0.93 15.03
CA VAL A 99 4.46 -0.58 13.63
C VAL A 99 4.94 0.84 13.34
N LEU A 100 4.69 1.78 14.27
CA LEU A 100 5.16 3.17 14.15
C LEU A 100 6.70 3.26 14.17
N GLU A 101 7.36 2.48 15.02
CA GLU A 101 8.83 2.39 15.07
C GLU A 101 9.40 1.84 13.76
N THR A 102 8.74 0.86 13.15
CA THR A 102 9.12 0.36 11.81
C THR A 102 8.93 1.42 10.73
N MET A 103 7.88 2.26 10.81
CA MET A 103 7.73 3.40 9.91
C MET A 103 8.84 4.45 10.12
N ALA A 104 9.27 4.71 11.37
CA ALA A 104 10.42 5.58 11.64
C ALA A 104 11.72 4.99 11.10
N TYR A 105 11.90 3.67 11.17
CA TYR A 105 13.02 2.98 10.55
C TYR A 105 13.04 3.22 9.04
N PHE A 106 11.93 2.99 8.32
CA PHE A 106 11.88 3.29 6.89
C PHE A 106 12.15 4.77 6.63
N ARG A 107 11.61 5.69 7.43
CA ARG A 107 11.91 7.12 7.25
C ARG A 107 13.42 7.43 7.26
N GLY A 108 14.19 6.72 8.08
CA GLY A 108 15.64 6.89 8.20
C GLY A 108 16.47 6.14 7.14
N TYR A 109 16.05 4.94 6.74
CA TYR A 109 16.86 4.01 5.94
C TYR A 109 16.28 3.66 4.56
N ASP A 110 14.96 3.78 4.38
CA ASP A 110 14.25 3.58 3.12
C ASP A 110 13.09 4.59 3.01
N PHE A 111 13.45 5.85 2.76
CA PHE A 111 12.50 6.95 2.69
C PHE A 111 11.44 6.73 1.59
N HIS A 112 11.78 5.93 0.57
CA HIS A 112 10.89 5.58 -0.51
C HIS A 112 9.69 4.76 0.02
N THR A 113 9.95 3.68 0.77
CA THR A 113 8.90 2.87 1.40
C THR A 113 8.10 3.70 2.41
N TYR A 114 8.77 4.54 3.22
CA TYR A 114 8.07 5.42 4.17
C TYR A 114 7.07 6.36 3.47
N ARG A 115 7.52 7.10 2.45
CA ARG A 115 6.67 8.00 1.67
C ARG A 115 5.52 7.23 1.02
N HIS A 116 5.81 6.06 0.44
CA HIS A 116 4.82 5.22 -0.20
C HIS A 116 3.72 4.79 0.78
N MET A 117 4.07 4.28 1.97
CA MET A 117 3.12 3.91 3.02
C MET A 117 2.18 5.07 3.40
N LEU A 118 2.72 6.28 3.52
CA LEU A 118 1.92 7.47 3.83
C LEU A 118 0.99 7.88 2.68
N MET A 119 1.41 7.68 1.43
CA MET A 119 0.56 7.97 0.26
C MET A 119 -0.51 6.92 0.06
N ILE A 120 -0.23 5.64 0.34
CA ILE A 120 -1.26 4.60 0.34
C ILE A 120 -2.28 4.84 1.45
N PHE A 121 -1.85 5.30 2.63
CA PHE A 121 -2.77 5.73 3.68
C PHE A 121 -3.72 6.82 3.18
N ALA A 122 -3.19 7.93 2.65
CA ALA A 122 -4.01 9.03 2.17
C ALA A 122 -4.94 8.65 0.99
N LEU A 123 -4.41 7.97 -0.04
CA LEU A 123 -5.16 7.60 -1.24
C LEU A 123 -6.26 6.58 -0.92
N SER A 124 -5.95 5.55 -0.12
CA SER A 124 -6.95 4.55 0.26
C SER A 124 -8.05 5.14 1.15
N THR A 125 -7.72 6.06 2.07
CA THR A 125 -8.73 6.79 2.85
C THR A 125 -9.62 7.65 1.96
N LEU A 126 -9.05 8.35 0.97
CA LEU A 126 -9.82 9.13 0.00
C LEU A 126 -10.79 8.25 -0.81
N LEU A 127 -10.30 7.16 -1.39
CA LEU A 127 -11.15 6.27 -2.19
C LEU A 127 -12.18 5.53 -1.34
N ALA A 128 -11.84 5.18 -0.09
CA ALA A 128 -12.81 4.60 0.84
C ALA A 128 -13.95 5.57 1.18
N LYS A 129 -13.70 6.88 1.26
CA LYS A 129 -14.77 7.89 1.42
C LYS A 129 -15.78 7.88 0.28
N ILE A 130 -15.32 7.60 -0.93
CA ILE A 130 -16.16 7.56 -2.13
C ILE A 130 -16.91 6.23 -2.23
N LEU A 131 -16.22 5.12 -1.96
CA LEU A 131 -16.70 3.78 -2.28
C LEU A 131 -17.31 3.03 -1.09
N VAL A 132 -17.08 3.47 0.14
CA VAL A 132 -17.58 2.82 1.37
C VAL A 132 -18.57 3.75 2.07
N PRO A 133 -19.88 3.49 1.97
CA PRO A 133 -20.90 4.36 2.57
C PRO A 133 -20.85 4.42 4.11
N ASP A 134 -20.42 3.33 4.76
CA ASP A 134 -20.39 3.20 6.22
C ASP A 134 -19.17 3.90 6.85
N HIS A 135 -19.40 4.87 7.72
CA HIS A 135 -18.34 5.67 8.36
C HIS A 135 -17.44 4.84 9.28
N GLN A 136 -18.01 3.91 10.06
CA GLN A 136 -17.24 3.10 11.00
C GLN A 136 -16.26 2.20 10.26
N ARG A 137 -16.76 1.55 9.20
CA ARG A 137 -15.95 0.76 8.28
C ARG A 137 -14.87 1.62 7.62
N ARG A 138 -15.15 2.85 7.21
CA ARG A 138 -14.10 3.75 6.65
C ARG A 138 -12.93 3.98 7.60
N VAL A 139 -13.19 4.23 8.90
CA VAL A 139 -12.13 4.44 9.89
C VAL A 139 -11.33 3.16 10.11
N GLU A 140 -12.02 2.03 10.30
CA GLU A 140 -11.39 0.71 10.44
C GLU A 140 -10.52 0.38 9.23
N HIS A 141 -11.04 0.59 8.03
CA HIS A 141 -10.35 0.32 6.78
C HIS A 141 -9.16 1.26 6.52
N SER A 142 -9.25 2.51 6.97
CA SER A 142 -8.15 3.48 6.88
C SER A 142 -6.93 3.07 7.74
N THR A 143 -7.10 2.17 8.71
CA THR A 143 -5.98 1.64 9.51
C THR A 143 -5.07 0.68 8.74
N ALA A 144 -5.55 0.12 7.61
CA ALA A 144 -4.81 -0.89 6.85
C ALA A 144 -3.84 -0.28 5.84
N GLY A 145 -4.22 0.82 5.19
CA GLY A 145 -3.38 1.53 4.22
C GLY A 145 -1.93 1.82 4.70
N PRO A 146 -1.71 2.39 5.90
CA PRO A 146 -0.36 2.77 6.34
C PRO A 146 0.54 1.57 6.69
N SER A 147 0.02 0.34 6.81
CA SER A 147 0.79 -0.82 7.27
C SER A 147 0.88 -1.96 6.26
N HIS A 148 0.33 -1.79 5.05
CA HIS A 148 0.32 -2.82 4.00
C HIS A 148 1.73 -3.37 3.67
N ASP A 149 2.74 -2.48 3.72
CA ASP A 149 4.13 -2.75 3.35
C ASP A 149 5.05 -3.02 4.55
N LEU A 150 4.50 -3.19 5.76
CA LEU A 150 5.27 -3.35 7.00
C LEU A 150 6.33 -4.47 6.90
N GLY A 151 6.00 -5.56 6.21
CA GLY A 151 6.88 -6.71 6.05
C GLY A 151 8.15 -6.45 5.24
N LYS A 152 8.29 -5.28 4.60
CA LYS A 152 9.56 -4.87 3.98
C LYS A 152 10.69 -4.75 4.99
N VAL A 153 10.40 -4.69 6.29
CA VAL A 153 11.42 -4.76 7.35
C VAL A 153 12.23 -6.06 7.28
N CYS A 154 11.64 -7.13 6.74
CA CYS A 154 12.33 -8.41 6.53
C CYS A 154 13.07 -8.49 5.19
N VAL A 155 13.03 -7.44 4.36
CA VAL A 155 13.73 -7.39 3.06
C VAL A 155 15.06 -6.63 3.25
N PRO A 156 16.19 -7.21 2.82
CA PRO A 156 17.47 -6.52 2.85
C PRO A 156 17.44 -5.15 2.17
N LEU A 157 18.09 -4.15 2.79
CA LEU A 157 18.13 -2.77 2.30
C LEU A 157 18.80 -2.65 0.92
N ASP A 158 19.78 -3.48 0.61
CA ASP A 158 20.44 -3.55 -0.70
C ASP A 158 19.50 -4.01 -1.82
N ILE A 159 18.49 -4.84 -1.49
CA ILE A 159 17.39 -5.20 -2.41
C ILE A 159 16.38 -4.05 -2.52
N LEU A 160 15.94 -3.47 -1.40
CA LEU A 160 14.95 -2.37 -1.40
C LEU A 160 15.45 -1.14 -2.15
N MET A 161 16.73 -0.80 -1.99
CA MET A 161 17.34 0.39 -2.59
C MET A 161 18.05 0.12 -3.92
N LYS A 162 17.89 -1.09 -4.50
CA LYS A 162 18.59 -1.46 -5.73
C LYS A 162 18.16 -0.57 -6.90
N GLN A 163 19.15 -0.01 -7.60
CA GLN A 163 18.92 0.86 -8.78
C GLN A 163 18.90 0.11 -10.10
N SER A 164 19.38 -1.13 -10.14
CA SER A 164 19.25 -2.00 -11.30
C SER A 164 17.98 -2.86 -11.17
N PRO A 165 17.52 -3.50 -12.25
CA PRO A 165 16.51 -4.54 -12.15
C PRO A 165 16.90 -5.59 -11.09
N LEU A 166 15.90 -6.07 -10.35
CA LEU A 166 16.08 -7.19 -9.42
C LEU A 166 16.28 -8.48 -10.21
N THR A 167 17.12 -9.38 -9.71
CA THR A 167 17.12 -10.78 -10.19
C THR A 167 15.82 -11.47 -9.79
N LEU A 168 15.56 -12.64 -10.38
CA LEU A 168 14.41 -13.46 -9.98
C LEU A 168 14.44 -13.81 -8.48
N GLU A 169 15.62 -14.10 -7.94
CA GLU A 169 15.79 -14.44 -6.53
C GLU A 169 15.52 -13.25 -5.61
N GLU A 170 16.06 -12.08 -5.95
CA GLU A 170 15.83 -10.84 -5.21
C GLU A 170 14.35 -10.44 -5.24
N ARG A 171 13.67 -10.67 -6.37
CA ARG A 171 12.23 -10.45 -6.49
C ARG A 171 11.44 -11.39 -5.58
N ASN A 172 11.83 -12.67 -5.49
CA ASN A 172 11.18 -13.62 -4.59
C ASN A 172 11.35 -13.22 -3.11
N ILE A 173 12.53 -12.72 -2.72
CA ILE A 173 12.76 -12.11 -1.40
C ILE A 173 11.79 -10.96 -1.19
N LEU A 174 11.71 -10.02 -2.15
CA LEU A 174 10.83 -8.87 -2.05
C LEU A 174 9.37 -9.31 -1.91
N PHE A 175 8.88 -10.27 -2.70
CA PHE A 175 7.47 -10.71 -2.65
C PHE A 175 7.05 -11.26 -1.28
N GLN A 176 8.00 -11.83 -0.52
CA GLN A 176 7.74 -12.34 0.82
C GLN A 176 7.31 -11.25 1.83
N HIS A 177 7.52 -9.95 1.53
CA HIS A 177 7.10 -8.85 2.40
C HIS A 177 5.60 -8.89 2.73
N SER A 178 4.75 -9.32 1.79
CA SER A 178 3.30 -9.41 2.00
C SER A 178 2.95 -10.36 3.16
N ILE A 179 3.60 -11.53 3.15
CA ILE A 179 3.42 -12.57 4.16
C ILE A 179 4.13 -12.21 5.47
N ALA A 180 5.32 -11.62 5.40
CA ALA A 180 6.01 -11.10 6.58
C ALA A 180 5.16 -10.02 7.29
N GLY A 181 4.53 -9.12 6.53
CA GLY A 181 3.62 -8.10 7.04
C GLY A 181 2.40 -8.70 7.73
N TYR A 182 1.80 -9.75 7.15
CA TYR A 182 0.71 -10.50 7.79
C TYR A 182 1.12 -11.04 9.16
N VAL A 183 2.25 -11.76 9.23
CA VAL A 183 2.74 -12.38 10.47
C VAL A 183 3.07 -11.31 11.52
N LEU A 184 3.78 -10.25 11.14
CA LEU A 184 4.15 -9.16 12.05
C LEU A 184 2.93 -8.43 12.61
N LEU A 185 1.96 -8.09 11.76
CA LEU A 185 0.74 -7.42 12.19
C LEU A 185 -0.07 -8.31 13.13
N CYS A 186 -0.28 -9.59 12.79
CA CYS A 186 -0.93 -10.55 13.68
C CYS A 186 -0.19 -10.68 15.02
N TYR A 187 1.14 -10.70 15.01
CA TYR A 187 1.96 -10.76 16.22
C TYR A 187 1.79 -9.53 17.12
N TYR A 188 1.80 -8.32 16.54
CA TYR A 188 1.68 -7.07 17.30
C TYR A 188 0.26 -6.77 17.79
N THR A 189 -0.76 -7.12 16.99
CA THR A 189 -2.18 -6.93 17.35
C THR A 189 -2.73 -8.08 18.19
N LYS A 190 -2.03 -9.23 18.20
CA LYS A 190 -2.49 -10.50 18.77
C LYS A 190 -3.82 -10.99 18.21
N ASP A 191 -4.03 -10.73 16.93
CA ASP A 191 -5.28 -11.03 16.24
C ASP A 191 -4.98 -11.60 14.85
N LEU A 192 -5.36 -12.86 14.64
CA LEU A 192 -5.21 -13.56 13.36
C LEU A 192 -6.12 -12.97 12.28
N GLU A 193 -7.27 -12.44 12.69
CA GLU A 193 -8.30 -11.92 11.80
C GLU A 193 -8.16 -10.42 11.54
N ASN A 194 -7.10 -9.81 12.06
CA ASN A 194 -6.84 -8.39 11.97
C ASN A 194 -6.90 -7.92 10.51
N PHE A 195 -7.69 -6.87 10.27
CA PHE A 195 -7.95 -6.39 8.93
C PHE A 195 -6.69 -5.87 8.23
N SER A 196 -5.85 -5.11 8.93
CA SER A 196 -4.58 -4.61 8.40
C SER A 196 -3.62 -5.74 8.04
N ALA A 197 -3.57 -6.80 8.86
CA ALA A 197 -2.78 -7.99 8.56
C ALA A 197 -3.26 -8.66 7.25
N LYS A 198 -4.58 -8.80 7.05
CA LYS A 198 -5.15 -9.36 5.80
C LYS A 198 -4.82 -8.49 4.58
N VAL A 199 -4.85 -7.17 4.71
CA VAL A 199 -4.46 -6.25 3.63
C VAL A 199 -2.97 -6.42 3.31
N ALA A 200 -2.08 -6.46 4.30
CA ALA A 200 -0.66 -6.72 4.07
C ALA A 200 -0.44 -8.05 3.33
N ARG A 201 -1.18 -9.09 3.69
CA ARG A 201 -1.13 -10.41 3.02
C ARG A 201 -1.56 -10.36 1.55
N ASP A 202 -2.63 -9.62 1.25
CA ASP A 202 -3.42 -9.80 0.03
C ASP A 202 -3.35 -8.61 -0.96
N HIS A 203 -2.70 -7.50 -0.64
CA HIS A 203 -2.69 -6.30 -1.50
C HIS A 203 -2.01 -6.50 -2.88
N HIS A 204 -1.16 -7.52 -3.02
CA HIS A 204 -0.60 -7.94 -4.32
C HIS A 204 -1.43 -8.98 -5.07
N GLU A 205 -2.52 -9.48 -4.48
CA GLU A 205 -3.47 -10.35 -5.17
C GLU A 205 -4.26 -9.57 -6.24
N ARG A 206 -4.79 -10.30 -7.24
CA ARG A 206 -5.54 -9.72 -8.37
C ARG A 206 -6.86 -10.46 -8.55
N ARG A 207 -7.86 -9.81 -9.16
CA ARG A 207 -9.22 -10.40 -9.30
C ARG A 207 -9.24 -11.64 -10.20
N ASP A 208 -8.31 -11.69 -11.16
CA ASP A 208 -8.12 -12.83 -12.06
C ASP A 208 -7.27 -13.96 -11.44
N GLY A 209 -6.61 -13.71 -10.30
CA GLY A 209 -5.70 -14.65 -9.64
C GLY A 209 -4.24 -14.57 -10.12
N SER A 210 -3.89 -13.58 -10.95
CA SER A 210 -2.51 -13.37 -11.44
C SER A 210 -1.56 -12.74 -10.42
N GLY A 211 -2.05 -12.41 -9.23
CA GLY A 211 -1.28 -11.78 -8.16
C GLY A 211 -0.46 -12.77 -7.33
N TYR A 212 0.14 -12.27 -6.26
CA TYR A 212 1.03 -13.02 -5.36
C TYR A 212 0.81 -12.60 -3.90
N MET A 213 1.27 -13.35 -2.89
CA MET A 213 1.98 -14.65 -2.93
C MET A 213 1.06 -15.87 -2.93
N ARG A 214 -0.24 -15.73 -2.65
CA ARG A 214 -1.16 -16.87 -2.57
C ARG A 214 -1.70 -17.28 -3.94
N GLY A 215 -1.70 -16.37 -4.91
CA GLY A 215 -2.22 -16.64 -6.25
C GLY A 215 -3.72 -16.90 -6.23
N VAL A 216 -4.45 -16.13 -5.42
CA VAL A 216 -5.89 -16.29 -5.25
C VAL A 216 -6.64 -15.14 -5.89
N LYS A 217 -7.90 -15.39 -6.26
CA LYS A 217 -8.76 -14.33 -6.75
C LYS A 217 -9.10 -13.36 -5.63
N LEU A 218 -8.68 -12.12 -5.78
CA LEU A 218 -9.02 -11.05 -4.86
C LEU A 218 -10.53 -10.75 -4.93
N LYS A 219 -11.17 -10.64 -3.76
CA LYS A 219 -12.62 -10.40 -3.63
C LYS A 219 -12.97 -9.35 -2.59
N ASP A 220 -12.04 -9.00 -1.71
CA ASP A 220 -12.28 -8.03 -0.64
C ASP A 220 -12.21 -6.61 -1.24
N PRO A 221 -13.30 -5.83 -1.24
CA PRO A 221 -13.33 -4.51 -1.87
C PRO A 221 -12.30 -3.53 -1.30
N MET A 222 -11.94 -3.68 -0.03
CA MET A 222 -10.98 -2.77 0.59
C MET A 222 -9.54 -3.14 0.26
N VAL A 223 -9.23 -4.43 0.17
CA VAL A 223 -7.94 -4.87 -0.36
C VAL A 223 -7.83 -4.46 -1.84
N GLU A 224 -8.92 -4.48 -2.61
CA GLU A 224 -8.94 -3.94 -3.98
C GLU A 224 -8.62 -2.44 -4.01
N ILE A 225 -9.18 -1.63 -3.09
CA ILE A 225 -8.84 -0.21 -2.97
C ILE A 225 -7.35 -0.01 -2.72
N VAL A 226 -6.77 -0.73 -1.74
CA VAL A 226 -5.35 -0.63 -1.41
C VAL A 226 -4.49 -1.09 -2.58
N ALA A 227 -4.84 -2.19 -3.25
CA ALA A 227 -4.11 -2.70 -4.41
C ALA A 227 -4.07 -1.69 -5.57
N VAL A 228 -5.18 -1.03 -5.88
CA VAL A 228 -5.22 0.01 -6.92
C VAL A 228 -4.39 1.22 -6.52
N CYS A 229 -4.48 1.67 -5.26
CA CYS A 229 -3.66 2.78 -4.75
C CYS A 229 -2.17 2.44 -4.80
N ASP A 230 -1.79 1.22 -4.42
CA ASP A 230 -0.43 0.71 -4.45
C ASP A 230 0.16 0.76 -5.86
N ILE A 231 -0.52 0.15 -6.82
CA ILE A 231 -0.12 0.17 -8.24
C ILE A 231 0.01 1.61 -8.75
N TYR A 232 -0.98 2.45 -8.47
CA TYR A 232 -0.99 3.83 -8.95
C TYR A 232 0.16 4.66 -8.36
N ASP A 233 0.38 4.64 -7.04
CA ASP A 233 1.54 5.30 -6.43
C ASP A 233 2.84 4.76 -7.00
N ALA A 234 2.92 3.44 -7.18
CA ALA A 234 4.08 2.78 -7.77
C ALA A 234 4.36 3.22 -9.20
N LEU A 235 3.38 3.70 -9.96
CA LEU A 235 3.58 4.24 -11.31
C LEU A 235 3.98 5.72 -11.29
N ILE A 236 3.32 6.57 -10.48
CA ILE A 236 3.52 8.03 -10.53
C ILE A 236 4.71 8.53 -9.70
N SER A 237 5.30 7.68 -8.86
CA SER A 237 6.42 8.06 -8.01
C SER A 237 7.76 7.49 -8.49
N PRO A 238 8.87 8.22 -8.26
CA PRO A 238 10.20 7.71 -8.54
C PRO A 238 10.48 6.49 -7.64
N ARG A 239 11.18 5.51 -8.20
CA ARG A 239 11.66 4.32 -7.50
C ARG A 239 13.19 4.22 -7.67
N PRO A 240 13.93 3.54 -6.78
CA PRO A 240 15.38 3.36 -6.94
C PRO A 240 15.77 2.81 -8.33
N TYR A 241 15.05 1.80 -8.82
CA TYR A 241 15.24 1.19 -10.14
C TYR A 241 14.56 1.93 -11.30
N ARG A 242 13.84 3.02 -11.01
CA ARG A 242 13.12 3.81 -12.02
C ARG A 242 13.02 5.28 -11.57
N PRO A 243 14.09 6.06 -11.78
CA PRO A 243 14.17 7.44 -11.32
C PRO A 243 13.11 8.35 -11.96
N ALA A 244 12.80 8.14 -13.24
CA ALA A 244 11.71 8.82 -13.91
C ALA A 244 10.39 8.05 -13.67
N SER A 245 9.41 8.70 -13.04
CA SER A 245 8.08 8.13 -12.90
C SER A 245 7.25 8.27 -14.18
N PHE A 246 6.13 7.57 -14.22
CA PHE A 246 5.14 7.78 -15.26
C PHE A 246 4.51 9.16 -15.02
N ASP A 247 4.23 9.89 -16.10
CA ASP A 247 3.32 11.03 -15.96
C ASP A 247 1.93 10.51 -15.53
N ASN A 248 1.15 11.40 -14.91
CA ASN A 248 -0.11 11.01 -14.30
C ASN A 248 -1.09 10.39 -15.31
N ARG A 249 -1.11 10.89 -16.55
CA ARG A 249 -1.99 10.37 -17.58
C ARG A 249 -1.58 8.95 -17.96
N THR A 250 -0.30 8.70 -18.22
CA THR A 250 0.19 7.35 -18.54
C THR A 250 -0.13 6.37 -17.39
N ALA A 251 0.06 6.78 -16.13
CA ALA A 251 -0.29 5.93 -14.99
C ALA A 251 -1.79 5.58 -14.93
N LEU A 252 -2.68 6.56 -15.17
CA LEU A 252 -4.12 6.34 -15.22
C LEU A 252 -4.54 5.45 -16.41
N GLU A 253 -3.89 5.59 -17.56
CA GLU A 253 -4.11 4.72 -18.72
C GLU A 253 -3.70 3.26 -18.44
N GLU A 254 -2.60 3.04 -17.71
CA GLU A 254 -2.16 1.70 -17.31
C GLU A 254 -3.12 1.01 -16.33
N VAL A 255 -3.53 1.69 -15.25
CA VAL A 255 -4.52 1.11 -14.31
C VAL A 255 -5.88 0.91 -14.99
N THR A 256 -6.27 1.77 -15.92
CA THR A 256 -7.47 1.56 -16.76
C THR A 256 -7.33 0.28 -17.57
N SER A 257 -6.19 0.07 -18.22
CA SER A 257 -5.92 -1.14 -19.01
C SER A 257 -5.94 -2.41 -18.16
N MET A 258 -5.37 -2.37 -16.94
CA MET A 258 -5.44 -3.48 -15.97
C MET A 258 -6.88 -3.79 -15.57
N ALA A 259 -7.70 -2.77 -15.33
CA ALA A 259 -9.11 -2.96 -14.98
C ALA A 259 -9.92 -3.54 -16.16
N GLN A 260 -9.66 -3.13 -17.40
CA GLN A 260 -10.31 -3.70 -18.60
C GLN A 260 -9.98 -5.19 -18.78
N ARG A 261 -8.76 -5.60 -18.42
CA ARG A 261 -8.37 -7.02 -18.41
C ARG A 261 -8.94 -7.80 -17.23
N GLY A 262 -9.66 -7.15 -16.32
CA GLY A 262 -10.23 -7.78 -15.13
C GLY A 262 -9.21 -8.10 -14.04
N GLN A 263 -8.01 -7.49 -14.06
CA GLN A 263 -6.96 -7.73 -13.06
C GLN A 263 -7.25 -6.99 -11.75
N ILE A 264 -7.81 -5.79 -11.84
CA ILE A 264 -8.14 -4.91 -10.73
C ILE A 264 -9.57 -4.35 -10.88
N SER A 265 -10.08 -3.70 -9.85
CA SER A 265 -11.47 -3.24 -9.82
C SER A 265 -11.70 -2.03 -10.73
N TRP A 266 -12.66 -2.16 -11.65
CA TRP A 266 -13.08 -1.07 -12.53
C TRP A 266 -13.64 0.12 -11.74
N GLU A 267 -14.47 -0.17 -10.73
CA GLU A 267 -15.11 0.85 -9.89
C GLU A 267 -14.08 1.68 -9.11
N VAL A 268 -13.07 1.02 -8.54
CA VAL A 268 -11.98 1.69 -7.83
C VAL A 268 -11.15 2.56 -8.78
N VAL A 269 -10.88 2.07 -10.01
CA VAL A 269 -10.16 2.85 -11.03
C VAL A 269 -10.98 4.05 -11.49
N GLN A 270 -12.31 3.94 -11.61
CA GLN A 270 -13.17 5.08 -11.91
C GLN A 270 -13.10 6.15 -10.81
N ALA A 271 -13.14 5.74 -9.53
CA ALA A 271 -12.99 6.65 -8.40
C ALA A 271 -11.61 7.32 -8.39
N LEU A 272 -10.55 6.56 -8.66
CA LEU A 272 -9.19 7.10 -8.78
C LEU A 272 -9.05 8.13 -9.91
N ILE A 273 -9.70 7.90 -11.05
CA ILE A 273 -9.68 8.84 -12.18
C ILE A 273 -10.49 10.09 -11.84
N SER A 274 -11.65 9.94 -11.18
CA SER A 274 -12.48 11.05 -10.71
C SER A 274 -11.65 12.01 -9.85
N VAL A 275 -10.96 11.51 -8.81
CA VAL A 275 -10.18 12.37 -7.90
C VAL A 275 -8.93 13.00 -8.54
N ASN A 276 -8.50 12.49 -9.70
CA ASN A 276 -7.38 13.04 -10.47
C ASN A 276 -7.79 14.13 -11.48
N ARG A 277 -9.09 14.29 -11.75
CA ARG A 277 -9.59 15.31 -12.67
C ARG A 277 -9.78 16.64 -11.94
N MET A 278 -9.54 17.73 -12.66
CA MET A 278 -9.65 19.10 -12.13
C MET A 278 -11.05 19.41 -11.58
N ASP A 279 -12.09 18.91 -12.24
CA ASP A 279 -13.50 19.11 -11.90
C ASP A 279 -14.06 18.04 -10.94
N LYS A 280 -13.25 17.03 -10.59
CA LYS A 280 -13.61 15.91 -9.70
C LYS A 280 -15.03 15.37 -9.94
N PRO A 281 -15.36 14.97 -11.19
CA PRO A 281 -16.72 14.59 -11.54
C PRO A 281 -17.12 13.33 -10.78
N ASP A 282 -18.42 13.09 -10.64
CA ASP A 282 -18.90 11.83 -10.07
C ASP A 282 -18.30 10.62 -10.81
N PHE A 283 -17.82 9.64 -10.05
CA PHE A 283 -17.05 8.53 -10.61
C PHE A 283 -17.92 7.59 -11.47
N GLN A 284 -19.22 7.50 -11.18
CA GLN A 284 -20.15 6.67 -11.95
C GLN A 284 -20.49 7.29 -13.31
N SER A 285 -20.52 8.62 -13.39
CA SER A 285 -20.79 9.38 -14.63
C SER A 285 -19.54 9.68 -15.47
N SER A 286 -18.35 9.39 -14.95
CA SER A 286 -17.07 9.69 -15.59
C SER A 286 -16.83 8.88 -16.87
N ARG A 287 -16.90 9.53 -18.04
CA ARG A 287 -16.47 8.94 -19.32
C ARG A 287 -14.95 8.79 -19.34
N LEU A 288 -14.44 7.57 -19.41
CA LEU A 288 -13.01 7.29 -19.57
C LEU A 288 -12.63 7.28 -21.05
N SER A 289 -11.60 8.05 -21.42
CA SER A 289 -10.99 7.93 -22.74
C SER A 289 -10.21 6.62 -22.78
N LEU A 290 -10.47 5.79 -23.78
CA LEU A 290 -9.73 4.54 -24.02
C LEU A 290 -8.54 4.75 -24.96
N GLU A 291 -8.33 5.98 -25.43
CA GLU A 291 -7.18 6.30 -26.28
C GLU A 291 -5.91 6.33 -25.44
N LYS A 292 -4.97 5.44 -25.78
CA LYS A 292 -3.62 5.48 -25.24
C LYS A 292 -2.86 6.62 -25.88
N ARG A 293 -2.43 7.60 -25.07
CA ARG A 293 -1.55 8.70 -25.52
C ARG A 293 -0.32 8.85 -24.63
N GLY A 294 -0.30 8.19 -23.48
CA GLY A 294 0.85 8.11 -22.59
C GLY A 294 1.98 7.26 -23.17
N THR A 295 3.20 7.50 -22.70
CA THR A 295 4.36 6.67 -23.02
C THR A 295 5.14 6.40 -21.73
N PRO A 296 5.41 5.13 -21.38
CA PRO A 296 6.26 4.81 -20.24
C PRO A 296 7.65 5.46 -20.36
N PRO A 297 8.33 5.75 -19.23
CA PRO A 297 9.71 6.22 -19.25
C PRO A 297 10.64 5.26 -20.02
N GLN A 298 11.62 5.81 -20.73
CA GLN A 298 12.51 5.05 -21.62
C GLN A 298 13.25 3.89 -20.91
N ASP A 299 13.64 4.10 -19.64
CA ASP A 299 14.33 3.11 -18.80
C ASP A 299 13.39 2.41 -17.80
N ASN A 300 12.13 2.17 -18.19
CA ASN A 300 11.16 1.54 -17.30
C ASN A 300 11.49 0.05 -17.04
N ALA A 301 11.98 -0.23 -15.83
CA ALA A 301 12.18 -1.59 -15.29
C ALA A 301 11.00 -2.08 -14.41
N TYR A 302 9.88 -1.35 -14.36
CA TYR A 302 8.71 -1.79 -13.60
C TYR A 302 8.20 -3.16 -14.10
N GLY A 303 8.15 -4.14 -13.21
CA GLY A 303 7.76 -5.51 -13.53
C GLY A 303 8.83 -6.35 -14.24
N LYS A 304 10.00 -5.79 -14.60
CA LYS A 304 11.09 -6.50 -15.29
C LYS A 304 12.15 -7.02 -14.33
N THR A 305 12.66 -8.22 -14.56
CA THR A 305 13.85 -8.71 -13.85
C THR A 305 15.13 -8.40 -14.64
N ALA A 306 16.28 -8.68 -14.04
CA ALA A 306 17.57 -8.64 -14.73
C ALA A 306 17.67 -9.69 -15.86
N GLU A 307 16.81 -10.69 -15.84
CA GLU A 307 16.75 -11.79 -16.80
C GLU A 307 15.77 -11.56 -17.98
N ASP A 308 14.97 -10.49 -17.96
CA ASP A 308 14.07 -10.06 -19.05
C ASP A 308 14.79 -9.23 -20.13
#